data_AF-A0A961N8I5-F1
#
_entry.id   AF-A0A961N8I5-F1
#
_cell.length_a   1.000
_cell.length_b   1.000
_cell.length_c   1.000
_cell.angle_alpha   90.00
_cell.angle_beta   90.00
_cell.angle_gamma   90.00
#
_symmetry.space_group_name_H-M   'P 1'
#
loop_
_entity.id
_entity.type
_entity.pdbx_description
1 polymer ?
#
loop_
_entity_poly.entity_id
_entity_poly.type
_entity_poly.pdbx_seq_one_letter_code
_entity_poly.pdbx_strand_id
1 'polypeptide(L)'
;MTTMQMRHIKLWFSGRAGNWPLAEYEMEQMLANFEDIALLYPGIPAADMASLMQPINEIKSAIAARNVSDFSKAFGSMTAVCNACHQEIGKGYIVIQVPTASPFSNQAFPPR
;
A
#
# COMPACT_ATOMS: atom_id res chain seq x y z
N MET A 1 4.30 -9.48 -7.45
CA MET A 1 4.05 -9.54 -5.99
C MET A 1 5.21 -9.00 -5.16
N THR A 2 6.48 -9.41 -5.35
CA THR A 2 7.62 -8.88 -4.56
C THR A 2 7.74 -7.36 -4.57
N THR A 3 7.67 -6.73 -5.76
CA THR A 3 7.73 -5.25 -5.87
C THR A 3 6.62 -4.57 -5.08
N MET A 4 5.38 -5.07 -5.15
CA MET A 4 4.25 -4.51 -4.41
C MET A 4 4.48 -4.56 -2.91
N GLN A 5 4.96 -5.70 -2.38
CA GLN A 5 5.25 -5.85 -0.96
C GLN A 5 6.39 -4.92 -0.50
N MET A 6 7.42 -4.72 -1.33
CA MET A 6 8.50 -3.77 -1.05
C MET A 6 7.98 -2.32 -0.99
N ARG A 7 7.07 -1.94 -1.89
CA ARG A 7 6.44 -0.60 -1.88
C ARG A 7 5.52 -0.41 -0.68
N HIS A 8 4.72 -1.42 -0.32
CA HIS A 8 3.89 -1.42 0.89
C HIS A 8 4.73 -1.16 2.15
N ILE A 9 5.90 -1.79 2.26
CA ILE A 9 6.86 -1.51 3.35
C ILE A 9 7.34 -0.07 3.31
N LYS A 10 7.80 0.42 2.16
CA LYS A 10 8.35 1.77 2.04
C LYS A 10 7.31 2.84 2.34
N LEU A 11 6.08 2.67 1.84
CA LEU A 11 4.93 3.54 2.10
C LEU A 11 4.65 3.65 3.61
N TRP A 12 4.61 2.52 4.32
CA TRP A 12 4.40 2.52 5.78
C TRP A 12 5.46 3.37 6.50
N PHE A 13 6.74 3.06 6.26
CA PHE A 13 7.82 3.71 7.00
C PHE A 13 7.96 5.20 6.62
N SER A 14 7.72 5.58 5.36
CA SER A 14 7.74 6.99 4.95
C SER A 14 6.59 7.78 5.55
N GLY A 15 5.36 7.26 5.51
CA GLY A 15 4.20 7.93 6.11
C GLY A 15 4.29 8.03 7.64
N ARG A 16 4.79 6.97 8.31
CA ARG A 16 5.03 7.00 9.76
C ARG A 16 6.12 7.97 10.18
N ALA A 17 7.13 8.18 9.33
CA ALA A 17 8.21 9.14 9.57
C ALA A 17 7.85 10.58 9.15
N GLY A 18 6.65 10.81 8.61
CA GLY A 18 6.22 12.13 8.11
C GLY A 18 6.95 12.57 6.83
N ASN A 19 7.56 11.63 6.09
CA ASN A 19 8.16 11.90 4.80
C ASN A 19 7.10 11.81 3.70
N TRP A 20 6.24 12.82 3.66
CA TRP A 20 5.08 12.88 2.78
C TRP A 20 5.42 12.79 1.29
N PRO A 21 6.48 13.43 0.77
CA PRO A 21 6.86 13.26 -0.63
C PRO A 21 7.22 11.81 -0.99
N LEU A 22 7.91 11.10 -0.09
CA LEU A 22 8.23 9.69 -0.30
C LEU A 22 6.99 8.80 -0.14
N ALA A 23 6.09 9.13 0.80
CA ALA A 23 4.81 8.41 0.95
C ALA A 23 3.93 8.57 -0.30
N GLU A 24 3.82 9.78 -0.83
CA GLU A 24 3.09 10.08 -2.06
C GLU A 24 3.69 9.29 -3.24
N TYR A 25 5.01 9.36 -3.42
CA TYR A 25 5.71 8.60 -4.46
C TYR A 25 5.41 7.10 -4.37
N GLU A 26 5.57 6.47 -3.20
CA GLU A 26 5.34 5.02 -3.09
C GLU A 26 3.86 4.65 -3.28
N MET A 27 2.92 5.51 -2.88
CA MET A 27 1.49 5.30 -3.15
C MET A 27 1.16 5.39 -4.63
N GLU A 28 1.71 6.37 -5.37
CA GLU A 28 1.53 6.47 -6.82
C GLU A 28 2.09 5.25 -7.54
N GLN A 29 3.26 4.78 -7.11
CA GLN A 29 3.87 3.59 -7.68
C GLN A 29 3.05 2.32 -7.39
N MET A 30 2.48 2.20 -6.19
CA MET A 30 1.56 1.10 -5.87
C MET A 30 0.30 1.16 -6.74
N LEU A 31 -0.28 2.35 -6.96
CA LEU A 31 -1.44 2.53 -7.85
C LEU A 31 -1.13 2.05 -9.27
N ALA A 32 -0.01 2.48 -9.85
CA ALA A 32 0.42 2.00 -11.17
C ALA A 32 0.58 0.47 -11.21
N ASN A 33 1.13 -0.13 -10.16
CA ASN A 33 1.24 -1.58 -10.06
C ASN A 33 -0.12 -2.29 -9.95
N PHE A 34 -1.15 -1.67 -9.37
CA PHE A 34 -2.52 -2.22 -9.37
C PHE A 34 -3.18 -2.12 -10.75
N GLU A 35 -2.99 -1.01 -11.46
CA GLU A 35 -3.46 -0.83 -12.84
C GLU A 35 -2.84 -1.89 -13.77
N ASP A 36 -1.54 -2.15 -13.64
CA ASP A 36 -0.87 -3.23 -14.37
C ASP A 36 -1.48 -4.61 -14.07
N ILE A 37 -1.79 -4.89 -12.79
CA ILE A 37 -2.42 -6.16 -12.40
C ILE A 37 -3.81 -6.30 -13.05
N ALA A 38 -4.62 -5.24 -13.03
CA ALA A 38 -5.94 -5.25 -13.64
C ALA A 38 -5.88 -5.49 -15.16
N LEU A 39 -4.86 -4.95 -15.84
CA LEU A 39 -4.64 -5.15 -17.27
C LEU A 39 -4.10 -6.55 -17.62
N LEU A 40 -3.13 -7.04 -16.86
CA LEU A 40 -2.41 -8.29 -17.16
C LEU A 40 -3.16 -9.55 -16.72
N TYR A 41 -4.03 -9.43 -15.71
CA TYR A 41 -4.77 -10.55 -15.15
C TYR A 41 -6.29 -10.28 -15.20
N PRO A 42 -6.89 -10.24 -16.40
CA PRO A 42 -8.34 -10.08 -16.52
C PRO A 42 -9.05 -11.24 -15.83
N GLY A 43 -10.00 -10.95 -14.94
CA GLY A 43 -10.85 -11.95 -14.28
C GLY A 43 -10.45 -12.37 -12.86
N ILE A 44 -9.39 -11.79 -12.26
CA ILE A 44 -9.20 -11.89 -10.80
C ILE A 44 -9.94 -10.75 -10.09
N PRO A 45 -10.50 -10.96 -8.87
CA PRO A 45 -11.18 -9.90 -8.11
C PRO A 45 -10.31 -8.67 -7.81
N ALA A 46 -8.98 -8.82 -7.79
CA ALA A 46 -8.03 -7.70 -7.73
C ALA A 46 -8.17 -6.71 -8.89
N ALA A 47 -8.77 -7.14 -10.02
CA ALA A 47 -9.10 -6.29 -11.16
C ALA A 47 -10.35 -5.43 -10.91
N ASP A 48 -11.13 -5.71 -9.85
CA ASP A 48 -12.15 -4.77 -9.37
C ASP A 48 -11.48 -3.65 -8.56
N MET A 49 -10.88 -2.73 -9.32
CA MET A 49 -10.25 -1.51 -8.82
C MET A 49 -11.19 -0.72 -7.90
N ALA A 50 -12.52 -0.85 -8.01
CA ALA A 50 -13.45 -0.11 -7.16
C ALA A 50 -13.22 -0.39 -5.67
N SER A 51 -12.92 -1.65 -5.32
CA SER A 51 -12.61 -2.06 -3.93
C SER A 51 -11.29 -1.48 -3.41
N LEU A 52 -10.33 -1.22 -4.31
CA LEU A 52 -9.03 -0.63 -4.00
C LEU A 52 -9.08 0.90 -3.95
N MET A 53 -9.98 1.54 -4.72
CA MET A 53 -10.01 2.99 -4.84
C MET A 53 -10.30 3.70 -3.51
N GLN A 54 -11.18 3.15 -2.66
CA GLN A 54 -11.47 3.76 -1.36
C GLN A 54 -10.23 3.86 -0.47
N PRO A 55 -9.53 2.76 -0.11
CA PRO A 55 -8.33 2.85 0.72
C PRO A 55 -7.20 3.64 0.06
N ILE A 56 -7.07 3.62 -1.28
CA ILE A 56 -6.12 4.49 -2.00
C ILE A 56 -6.43 5.97 -1.75
N ASN A 57 -7.70 6.37 -1.90
CA ASN A 57 -8.14 7.74 -1.70
C ASN A 57 -7.97 8.19 -0.24
N GLU A 58 -8.25 7.30 0.73
CA GLU A 58 -8.03 7.57 2.15
C GLU A 58 -6.54 7.79 2.46
N ILE A 59 -5.65 6.95 1.91
CA ILE A 59 -4.19 7.14 2.06
C ILE A 59 -3.75 8.46 1.43
N LYS A 60 -4.15 8.74 0.18
CA LYS A 60 -3.83 10.00 -0.51
C LYS A 60 -4.31 11.22 0.26
N SER A 61 -5.52 11.17 0.80
CA SER A 61 -6.08 12.24 1.62
C SER A 61 -5.29 12.44 2.91
N ALA A 62 -4.90 11.37 3.59
CA ALA A 62 -4.08 11.45 4.79
C ALA A 62 -2.66 11.96 4.52
N ILE A 63 -2.06 11.60 3.38
CA ILE A 63 -0.77 12.14 2.93
C ILE A 63 -0.88 13.65 2.66
N ALA A 64 -1.90 14.08 1.92
CA ALA A 64 -2.15 15.49 1.63
C ALA A 64 -2.40 16.31 2.92
N ALA A 65 -3.15 15.73 3.86
CA ALA A 65 -3.41 16.32 5.18
C ALA A 65 -2.23 16.21 6.16
N ARG A 66 -1.17 15.47 5.79
CA ARG A 66 0.00 15.19 6.63
C ARG A 66 -0.36 14.60 8.00
N ASN A 67 -1.41 13.78 8.04
CA ASN A 67 -1.96 13.24 9.27
C ASN A 67 -1.52 11.78 9.46
N VAL A 68 -0.57 11.56 10.37
CA VAL A 68 -0.01 10.22 10.66
C VAL A 68 -1.06 9.25 11.21
N SER A 69 -2.00 9.73 12.01
CA SER A 69 -3.07 8.90 12.59
C SER A 69 -3.99 8.37 11.48
N ASP A 70 -4.48 9.26 10.63
CA ASP A 70 -5.40 8.89 9.55
C ASP A 70 -4.68 8.05 8.49
N PHE A 71 -3.42 8.37 8.21
CA PHE A 71 -2.56 7.56 7.35
C PHE A 71 -2.44 6.13 7.89
N SER A 72 -2.18 5.98 9.20
CA SER A 72 -1.99 4.66 9.80
C SER A 72 -3.26 3.82 9.75
N LYS A 73 -4.44 4.43 9.93
CA LYS A 73 -5.73 3.76 9.79
C LYS A 73 -5.97 3.33 8.34
N ALA A 74 -5.81 4.24 7.38
CA ALA A 74 -6.01 3.97 5.96
C ALA A 74 -5.05 2.89 5.43
N PHE A 75 -3.79 2.89 5.89
CA PHE A 75 -2.81 1.85 5.58
C PHE A 75 -3.24 0.47 6.11
N GLY A 76 -3.84 0.42 7.30
CA GLY A 76 -4.44 -0.79 7.86
C GLY A 76 -5.58 -1.32 6.99
N SER A 77 -6.50 -0.44 6.56
CA SER A 77 -7.58 -0.78 5.63
C SER A 77 -7.05 -1.33 4.30
N MET A 78 -6.04 -0.68 3.70
CA MET A 78 -5.37 -1.17 2.48
C MET A 78 -4.79 -2.58 2.67
N THR A 79 -4.14 -2.81 3.80
CA THR A 79 -3.58 -4.13 4.15
C THR A 79 -4.67 -5.20 4.24
N ALA A 80 -5.83 -4.87 4.79
CA ALA A 80 -6.97 -5.77 4.82
C ALA A 80 -7.50 -6.10 3.42
N VAL A 81 -7.54 -5.12 2.51
CA VAL A 81 -7.92 -5.35 1.11
C VAL A 81 -6.92 -6.25 0.37
N CYS A 82 -5.61 -6.07 0.60
CA CYS A 82 -4.60 -7.00 0.06
C CYS A 82 -4.89 -8.44 0.49
N ASN A 83 -5.22 -8.65 1.77
CA ASN A 83 -5.54 -9.96 2.30
C ASN A 83 -6.86 -10.52 1.76
N ALA A 84 -7.91 -9.69 1.62
CA ALA A 84 -9.19 -10.11 1.03
C ALA A 84 -8.98 -10.66 -0.39
N CYS A 85 -8.25 -9.93 -1.24
CA CYS A 85 -7.89 -10.40 -2.56
C CYS A 85 -7.15 -11.74 -2.51
N HIS A 86 -6.14 -11.87 -1.64
CA HIS A 86 -5.40 -13.13 -1.52
C HIS A 86 -6.29 -14.31 -1.11
N GLN A 87 -7.29 -14.09 -0.23
CA GLN A 87 -8.26 -15.13 0.13
C GLN A 87 -9.12 -15.53 -1.08
N GLU A 88 -9.68 -14.55 -1.79
CA GLU A 88 -10.61 -14.79 -2.91
C GLU A 88 -9.98 -15.59 -4.06
N ILE A 89 -8.69 -15.38 -4.33
CA ILE A 89 -7.97 -16.13 -5.38
C ILE A 89 -7.39 -17.46 -4.88
N GLY A 90 -7.80 -17.94 -3.71
CA GLY A 90 -7.32 -19.20 -3.13
C GLY A 90 -5.86 -19.17 -2.65
N LYS A 91 -5.35 -17.98 -2.35
CA LYS A 91 -3.97 -17.72 -1.87
C LYS A 91 -3.95 -17.19 -0.44
N GLY A 92 -4.93 -17.56 0.37
CA GLY A 92 -5.10 -17.08 1.75
C GLY A 92 -3.95 -17.35 2.71
N TYR A 93 -3.00 -18.23 2.34
CA TYR A 93 -1.76 -18.45 3.08
C TYR A 93 -0.74 -17.32 2.91
N ILE A 94 -0.92 -16.42 1.93
CA ILE A 94 -0.11 -15.20 1.77
C ILE A 94 -0.76 -14.10 2.59
N VAL A 95 -0.39 -14.00 3.87
CA VAL A 95 -0.93 -12.99 4.79
C VAL A 95 0.00 -11.78 4.86
N ILE A 96 -0.50 -10.63 4.44
CA ILE A 96 0.17 -9.33 4.58
C ILE A 96 -0.18 -8.73 5.94
N GLN A 97 0.82 -8.12 6.58
CA GLN A 97 0.66 -7.41 7.85
C GLN A 97 1.22 -5.99 7.73
N VAL A 98 0.82 -5.12 8.64
CA VAL A 98 1.50 -3.84 8.81
C VAL A 98 2.97 -4.10 9.17
N PRO A 99 3.95 -3.55 8.45
CA PRO A 99 5.36 -3.83 8.69
C PRO A 99 5.80 -3.42 10.10
N THR A 100 6.47 -4.34 10.80
CA THR A 100 7.02 -4.10 12.14
C THR A 100 8.51 -3.71 12.11
N ALA A 101 9.21 -4.05 11.03
CA ALA A 101 10.60 -3.69 10.78
C ALA A 101 10.83 -3.45 9.28
N SER A 102 11.81 -2.61 8.95
CA SER A 102 12.21 -2.35 7.57
C SER A 102 13.46 -3.16 7.22
N PRO A 103 13.45 -3.97 6.15
CA PRO A 103 14.66 -4.61 5.63
C PRO A 103 15.57 -3.62 4.88
N PHE A 104 15.10 -2.39 4.61
CA PHE A 104 15.85 -1.36 3.89
C PHE A 104 16.80 -0.61 4.83
N SER A 105 17.89 -1.27 5.23
CA SER A 105 18.91 -0.68 6.11
C SER A 105 19.73 0.45 5.46
N ASN A 106 19.62 0.62 4.14
CA ASN A 106 20.33 1.61 3.35
C ASN A 106 19.46 2.81 2.91
N GLN A 107 18.25 2.96 3.46
CA GLN A 107 17.35 4.07 3.15
C GLN A 107 16.92 4.79 4.43
N ALA A 108 17.11 6.11 4.47
CA ALA A 108 16.53 6.95 5.51
C ALA A 108 15.08 7.29 5.15
N PHE A 109 14.15 6.96 6.06
CA PHE A 109 12.72 7.28 5.91
C PHE A 109 12.31 8.66 6.42
N PRO A 110 12.93 9.26 7.45
CA PRO A 110 12.62 10.64 7.84
C PRO A 110 12.82 11.64 6.69
N PRO A 111 12.10 12.78 6.69
CA PRO A 111 12.35 13.85 5.73
C PRO A 111 13.78 14.39 5.88
N ARG A 112 14.34 14.90 4.78
CA ARG A 112 15.62 15.62 4.78
C ARG A 112 15.40 17.12 4.88
#